data_AF-F6HWY1-F1
#
_entry.id   AF-F6HWY1-F1
#
_cell.length_a   1.000
_cell.length_b   1.000
_cell.length_c   1.000
_cell.angle_alpha   90.00
_cell.angle_beta   90.00
_cell.angle_gamma   90.00
#
_symmetry.space_group_name_H-M   'P 1'
#
loop_
_entity.id
_entity.type
_entity.pdbx_description
1 polymer ?
#
loop_
_entity_poly.entity_id
_entity_poly.type
_entity_poly.pdbx_seq_one_letter_code
_entity_poly.pdbx_strand_id
1 'polypeptide(L)'
;MQCSNTYWASSVHPPGRFFTQSSHHNEDTSCPVVTLPLPSHVKSITSPSNPFVKHCFKLRHSSSYRYSHGSALVVGTTPIREIYKFQQSTQERTVEMDCLLILDKAEIPEGLDVFSVRLVRVSSMVMKKLSGLQSTESVEAIALMRIPTSFFSVNDDTYEKDCRRWFQSPHRILVLDRIQVILTVIPNS
;
A
#
# COMPACT_ATOMS: atom_id res chain seq x y z
N MET A 1 -2.95 26.56 -40.19
CA MET A 1 -3.39 27.26 -38.96
C MET A 1 -2.64 26.64 -37.80
N GLN A 2 -2.02 27.49 -36.99
CA GLN A 2 -0.93 27.19 -36.06
C GLN A 2 -1.43 26.57 -34.75
N CYS A 3 -0.67 25.60 -34.25
CA CYS A 3 -0.73 25.15 -32.85
C CYS A 3 0.16 26.08 -32.01
N SER A 4 -0.38 26.62 -30.93
CA SER A 4 0.38 27.36 -29.92
C SER A 4 0.47 26.50 -28.66
N ASN A 5 1.68 26.02 -28.40
CA ASN A 5 2.05 25.25 -27.21
C ASN A 5 2.84 26.20 -26.30
N THR A 6 2.32 26.56 -25.13
CA THR A 6 3.06 27.36 -24.15
C THR A 6 3.64 26.47 -23.06
N TYR A 7 4.97 26.41 -23.09
CA TYR A 7 5.84 25.80 -22.09
C TYR A 7 5.61 26.40 -20.70
N TRP A 8 5.57 25.54 -19.67
CA TRP A 8 6.07 25.88 -18.34
C TRP A 8 7.20 24.90 -18.01
N ALA A 9 8.43 25.39 -18.16
CA ALA A 9 9.62 24.75 -17.66
C ALA A 9 9.80 25.14 -16.18
N SER A 10 10.02 24.15 -15.31
CA SER A 10 10.74 24.34 -14.05
C SER A 10 11.44 23.04 -13.70
N SER A 11 12.76 23.06 -13.91
CA SER A 11 13.71 22.02 -13.54
C SER A 11 13.69 21.78 -12.03
N VAL A 12 13.54 20.52 -11.63
CA VAL A 12 14.26 19.95 -10.49
C VAL A 12 14.77 18.58 -10.92
N HIS A 13 16.09 18.41 -10.84
CA HIS A 13 16.82 17.21 -11.25
C HIS A 13 16.29 15.93 -10.57
N PRO A 14 16.26 14.79 -11.28
CA PRO A 14 16.15 13.49 -10.63
C PRO A 14 17.48 13.15 -9.94
N PRO A 15 17.48 12.53 -8.73
CA PRO A 15 18.72 12.00 -8.17
C PRO A 15 19.23 10.87 -9.07
N GLY A 16 20.52 10.94 -9.37
CA GLY A 16 21.18 10.22 -10.44
C GLY A 16 21.07 8.70 -10.39
N ARG A 17 20.89 8.13 -11.58
CA ARG A 17 21.32 6.77 -11.92
C ARG A 17 22.84 6.73 -11.88
N PHE A 18 23.42 5.95 -10.97
CA PHE A 18 24.76 5.42 -11.15
C PHE A 18 24.64 4.10 -11.92
N PHE A 19 24.94 4.14 -13.22
CA PHE A 19 25.36 2.95 -13.95
C PHE A 19 26.89 2.94 -13.96
N THR A 20 27.49 1.91 -13.38
CA THR A 20 28.89 1.57 -13.62
C THR A 20 28.92 0.26 -14.41
N GLN A 21 29.67 0.24 -15.50
CA GLN A 21 29.79 -0.91 -16.40
C GLN A 21 30.53 -2.09 -15.75
N SER A 22 29.99 -3.30 -16.02
CA SER A 22 30.68 -4.56 -16.29
C SER A 22 31.71 -5.10 -15.28
N SER A 23 31.30 -6.16 -14.56
CA SER A 23 32.05 -7.42 -14.48
C SER A 23 31.10 -8.56 -14.07
N HIS A 24 31.18 -9.69 -14.78
CA HIS A 24 30.44 -10.91 -14.47
C HIS A 24 30.77 -11.40 -13.06
N HIS A 25 29.77 -11.51 -12.18
CA HIS A 25 29.65 -12.57 -11.16
C HIS A 25 28.21 -12.59 -10.63
N ASN A 26 27.67 -13.79 -10.48
CA ASN A 26 26.31 -14.08 -10.03
C ASN A 26 26.05 -13.48 -8.64
N GLU A 27 25.05 -12.61 -8.52
CA GLU A 27 24.44 -12.30 -7.23
C GLU A 27 22.92 -12.49 -7.33
N ASP A 28 22.44 -13.45 -6.54
CA ASP A 28 21.02 -13.63 -6.22
C ASP A 28 20.40 -12.27 -5.90
N THR A 29 19.50 -11.81 -6.76
CA THR A 29 18.67 -10.64 -6.49
C THR A 29 17.64 -11.05 -5.45
N SER A 30 18.06 -11.10 -4.19
CA SER A 30 17.15 -11.04 -3.05
C SER A 30 16.43 -9.71 -3.13
N CYS A 31 15.13 -9.73 -3.42
CA CYS A 31 14.27 -8.58 -3.16
C CYS A 31 14.57 -8.09 -1.73
N PRO A 32 14.80 -6.78 -1.50
CA PRO A 32 15.06 -6.30 -0.15
C PRO A 32 13.84 -6.66 0.69
N VAL A 33 14.04 -7.47 1.73
CA VAL A 33 13.03 -7.73 2.75
C VAL A 33 12.74 -6.39 3.40
N VAL A 34 11.67 -5.74 2.95
CA VAL A 34 11.20 -4.47 3.52
C VAL A 34 10.80 -4.78 4.95
N THR A 35 11.74 -4.55 5.85
CA THR A 35 11.54 -4.74 7.27
C THR A 35 10.68 -3.59 7.75
N LEU A 36 9.59 -3.91 8.46
CA LEU A 36 8.73 -2.93 9.12
C LEU A 36 9.59 -1.84 9.79
N PRO A 37 9.36 -0.54 9.51
CA PRO A 37 10.11 0.55 10.12
C PRO A 37 9.61 0.83 11.54
N LEU A 38 9.37 -0.23 12.31
CA LEU A 38 8.93 -0.20 13.69
C LEU A 38 9.69 -1.28 14.47
N PRO A 39 10.44 -0.95 15.53
CA PRO A 39 11.14 -1.94 16.34
C PRO A 39 10.18 -2.90 17.04
N SER A 40 10.44 -4.21 17.07
CA SER A 40 9.51 -5.26 17.55
C SER A 40 8.91 -5.03 18.95
N HIS A 41 9.63 -4.34 19.84
CA HIS A 41 9.19 -4.04 21.21
C HIS A 41 8.10 -2.97 21.30
N VAL A 42 7.88 -2.18 20.24
CA VAL A 42 6.87 -1.11 20.26
C VAL A 42 5.47 -1.72 20.18
N LYS A 43 4.71 -1.57 21.26
CA LYS A 43 3.30 -2.02 21.40
C LYS A 43 2.28 -0.89 21.26
N SER A 44 2.71 0.37 21.39
CA SER A 44 1.81 1.53 21.34
C SER A 44 2.46 2.76 20.73
N ILE A 45 1.70 3.54 19.98
CA ILE A 45 2.14 4.81 19.37
C ILE A 45 1.08 5.88 19.60
N THR A 46 1.44 6.94 20.33
CA THR A 46 0.52 8.05 20.63
C THR A 46 0.80 9.29 19.79
N SER A 47 2.05 9.47 19.31
CA SER A 47 2.50 10.68 18.61
C SER A 47 2.27 10.60 17.09
N PRO A 48 1.54 11.56 16.49
CA PRO A 48 1.38 11.67 15.04
C PRO A 48 2.69 11.99 14.28
N SER A 49 3.71 12.45 15.00
CA SER A 49 5.03 12.78 14.46
C SER A 49 5.99 11.59 14.45
N ASN A 50 5.58 10.44 14.99
CA ASN A 50 6.35 9.21 14.99
C ASN A 50 6.76 8.82 13.54
N PRO A 51 8.01 8.39 13.30
CA PRO A 51 8.49 8.02 11.96
C PRO A 51 7.65 6.95 11.26
N PHE A 52 7.18 5.93 11.99
CA PHE A 52 6.30 4.89 11.46
C PHE A 52 4.95 5.47 11.02
N VAL A 53 4.38 6.39 11.81
CA VAL A 53 3.13 7.09 11.43
C VAL A 53 3.35 7.95 10.18
N LYS A 54 4.51 8.61 10.06
CA LYS A 54 4.88 9.34 8.83
C LYS A 54 5.00 8.40 7.63
N HIS A 55 5.59 7.23 7.79
CA HIS A 55 5.68 6.21 6.75
C HIS A 55 4.29 5.75 6.29
N CYS A 56 3.42 5.34 7.23
CA CYS A 56 2.05 4.95 6.94
C CYS A 56 1.25 6.07 6.25
N PHE A 57 1.41 7.32 6.71
CA PHE A 57 0.79 8.48 6.08
C PHE A 57 1.26 8.67 4.63
N LYS A 58 2.55 8.48 4.33
CA LYS A 58 3.07 8.55 2.95
C LYS A 58 2.52 7.43 2.07
N LEU A 59 2.42 6.20 2.57
CA LEU A 59 1.80 5.09 1.85
C LEU A 59 0.36 5.45 1.44
N ARG A 60 -0.42 6.08 2.31
CA ARG A 60 -1.76 6.52 1.95
C ARG A 60 -1.79 7.56 0.83
N HIS A 61 -0.90 8.56 0.86
CA HIS A 61 -1.00 9.74 -0.02
C HIS A 61 -0.27 9.62 -1.35
N SER A 62 0.78 8.80 -1.45
CA SER A 62 1.60 8.71 -2.66
C SER A 62 1.55 7.31 -3.27
N SER A 63 1.03 7.23 -4.49
CA SER A 63 1.02 5.99 -5.28
C SER A 63 2.44 5.47 -5.48
N SER A 64 3.35 6.29 -6.01
CA SER A 64 4.76 5.93 -6.22
C SER A 64 5.43 5.44 -4.93
N TYR A 65 5.08 6.03 -3.78
CA TYR A 65 5.57 5.56 -2.48
C TYR A 65 5.05 4.17 -2.12
N ARG A 66 3.76 3.87 -2.37
CA ARG A 66 3.21 2.50 -2.21
C ARG A 66 3.93 1.49 -3.11
N TYR A 67 4.12 1.82 -4.38
CA TYR A 67 4.77 0.91 -5.33
C TYR A 67 6.22 0.62 -4.93
N SER A 68 7.01 1.65 -4.63
CA SER A 68 8.41 1.49 -4.20
C SER A 68 8.59 0.74 -2.89
N HIS A 69 7.59 0.77 -2.01
CA HIS A 69 7.62 0.06 -0.72
C HIS A 69 6.79 -1.23 -0.72
N GLY A 70 6.17 -1.58 -1.85
CA GLY A 70 5.35 -2.78 -2.02
C GLY A 70 4.23 -2.94 -0.98
N SER A 71 3.71 -1.84 -0.41
CA SER A 71 2.80 -1.88 0.74
C SER A 71 1.69 -0.84 0.67
N ALA A 72 0.57 -1.10 1.34
CA ALA A 72 -0.58 -0.21 1.44
C ALA A 72 -1.26 -0.32 2.81
N LEU A 73 -2.04 0.71 3.15
CA LEU A 73 -2.94 0.68 4.31
C LEU A 73 -4.32 0.18 3.88
N VAL A 74 -4.89 -0.75 4.64
CA VAL A 74 -6.28 -1.19 4.54
C VAL A 74 -7.02 -0.71 5.78
N VAL A 75 -8.08 0.07 5.59
CA VAL A 75 -8.84 0.73 6.67
C VAL A 75 -10.17 0.03 6.84
N GLY A 76 -10.51 -0.33 8.08
CA GLY A 76 -11.77 -0.97 8.44
C GLY A 76 -11.65 -2.49 8.65
N THR A 77 -12.42 -3.01 9.59
CA THR A 77 -12.35 -4.41 10.03
C THR A 77 -12.84 -5.39 8.97
N THR A 78 -13.92 -5.05 8.28
CA THR A 78 -14.49 -5.87 7.19
C THR A 78 -13.49 -6.17 6.07
N PRO A 79 -12.90 -5.17 5.37
CA PRO A 79 -11.96 -5.45 4.29
C PRO A 79 -10.70 -6.17 4.77
N ILE A 80 -10.20 -5.87 5.98
CA ILE A 80 -9.06 -6.59 6.58
C ILE A 80 -9.39 -8.08 6.74
N ARG A 81 -10.56 -8.38 7.32
CA ARG A 81 -11.03 -9.75 7.58
C ARG A 81 -11.25 -10.51 6.28
N GLU A 82 -11.87 -9.88 5.28
CA GLU A 82 -12.15 -10.49 3.98
C GLU A 82 -10.87 -10.87 3.24
N ILE A 83 -9.91 -9.93 3.16
CA ILE A 83 -8.60 -10.20 2.55
C ILE A 83 -7.96 -11.41 3.23
N TYR A 84 -7.87 -11.39 4.56
CA TYR A 84 -7.20 -12.46 5.28
C TYR A 84 -7.93 -13.81 5.16
N LYS A 85 -9.26 -13.84 5.22
CA LYS A 85 -10.05 -15.08 4.99
C LYS A 85 -9.80 -15.65 3.60
N PHE A 86 -9.77 -14.79 2.57
CA PHE A 86 -9.44 -15.20 1.21
C PHE A 86 -8.05 -15.85 1.16
N GLN A 87 -7.08 -15.28 1.87
CA GLN A 87 -5.73 -15.87 1.95
C GLN A 87 -5.69 -17.23 2.62
N GLN A 88 -6.45 -17.43 3.71
CA GLN A 88 -6.51 -18.74 4.36
C GLN A 88 -7.10 -19.82 3.44
N SER A 89 -8.07 -19.43 2.61
CA SER A 89 -8.72 -20.35 1.66
C SER A 89 -7.84 -20.68 0.45
N THR A 90 -6.85 -19.84 0.14
CA THR A 90 -5.96 -20.00 -1.00
C THR A 90 -4.64 -20.59 -0.52
N GLN A 91 -4.16 -21.68 -1.12
CA GLN A 91 -2.84 -22.26 -0.75
C GLN A 91 -1.67 -21.29 -1.02
N GLU A 92 -1.91 -20.22 -1.76
CA GLU A 92 -0.96 -19.17 -2.11
C GLU A 92 -1.11 -17.98 -1.15
N ARG A 93 -0.16 -17.82 -0.22
CA ARG A 93 -0.08 -16.66 0.68
C ARG A 93 0.48 -15.46 -0.08
N THR A 94 -0.34 -14.86 -0.93
CA THR A 94 0.09 -13.77 -1.84
C THR A 94 0.15 -12.39 -1.17
N VAL A 95 -0.54 -12.19 -0.05
CA VAL A 95 -0.56 -10.97 0.76
C VAL A 95 0.05 -11.25 2.13
N GLU A 96 0.79 -10.30 2.69
CA GLU A 96 1.35 -10.41 4.04
C GLU A 96 0.87 -9.21 4.84
N MET A 97 0.35 -9.46 6.03
CA MET A 97 -0.04 -8.40 6.96
C MET A 97 1.08 -8.16 7.95
N ASP A 98 1.78 -7.05 7.75
CA ASP A 98 2.94 -6.71 8.55
C ASP A 98 2.53 -6.20 9.94
N CYS A 99 1.45 -5.42 10.04
CA CYS A 99 1.02 -4.84 11.30
C CYS A 99 -0.48 -4.51 11.33
N LEU A 100 -1.12 -4.75 12.47
CA LEU A 100 -2.48 -4.34 12.78
C LEU A 100 -2.47 -3.18 13.79
N LEU A 101 -3.06 -2.05 13.42
CA LEU A 101 -3.23 -0.87 14.25
C LEU A 101 -4.63 -0.84 14.82
N ILE A 102 -4.74 -0.86 16.15
CA ILE A 102 -6.02 -0.82 16.88
C ILE A 102 -6.05 0.42 17.78
N LEU A 103 -7.22 1.03 17.95
CA LEU A 103 -7.38 2.16 18.85
C LEU A 103 -6.94 1.78 20.28
N ASP A 104 -6.31 2.73 20.96
CA ASP A 104 -5.90 2.53 22.34
C ASP A 104 -7.10 2.17 23.23
N LYS A 105 -6.90 1.19 24.11
CA LYS A 105 -7.93 0.61 25.01
C LYS A 105 -9.15 -0.04 24.35
N ALA A 106 -9.28 -0.04 23.02
CA ALA A 106 -10.37 -0.75 22.35
C ALA A 106 -10.19 -2.27 22.46
N GLU A 107 -11.28 -3.02 22.38
CA GLU A 107 -11.17 -4.46 22.19
C GLU A 107 -10.61 -4.78 20.80
N ILE A 108 -10.00 -5.95 20.65
CA ILE A 108 -9.57 -6.41 19.33
C ILE A 108 -10.85 -6.83 18.60
N PRO A 109 -11.16 -6.27 17.41
CA PRO A 109 -12.38 -6.64 16.69
C PRO A 109 -12.41 -8.14 16.39
N GLU A 110 -13.59 -8.74 16.50
CA GLU A 110 -13.80 -10.17 16.32
C GLU A 110 -13.18 -10.68 15.00
N GLY A 111 -12.49 -11.81 15.04
CA GLY A 111 -11.89 -12.42 13.85
C GLY A 111 -10.62 -11.72 13.38
N LEU A 112 -10.12 -10.71 14.09
CA LEU A 112 -8.77 -10.17 13.93
C LEU A 112 -7.79 -10.65 15.03
N ASP A 113 -8.32 -11.22 16.11
CA ASP A 113 -7.61 -11.83 17.24
C ASP A 113 -6.91 -13.14 16.87
N VAL A 114 -7.41 -13.82 15.84
CA VAL A 114 -6.87 -15.09 15.31
C VAL A 114 -5.53 -14.88 14.59
N PHE A 115 -5.18 -13.65 14.26
CA PHE A 115 -4.00 -13.36 13.45
C PHE A 115 -2.73 -13.32 14.32
N SER A 116 -1.77 -14.19 14.01
CA SER A 116 -0.40 -14.11 14.56
C SER A 116 0.39 -12.97 13.92
N VAL A 117 -0.12 -11.75 14.03
CA VAL A 117 0.45 -10.54 13.45
C VAL A 117 0.80 -9.55 14.53
N ARG A 118 1.66 -8.61 14.15
CA ARG A 118 2.07 -7.57 15.07
C ARG A 118 0.95 -6.57 15.35
N LEU A 119 0.43 -6.57 16.57
CA LEU A 119 -0.55 -5.60 17.04
C LEU A 119 0.11 -4.37 17.66
N VAL A 120 -0.33 -3.18 17.26
CA VAL A 120 0.14 -1.90 17.80
C VAL A 120 -1.06 -1.02 18.14
N ARG A 121 -1.12 -0.60 19.41
CA ARG A 121 -2.14 0.32 19.92
C ARG A 121 -1.85 1.75 19.45
N VAL A 122 -2.86 2.49 19.01
CA VAL A 122 -2.67 3.86 18.52
C VAL A 122 -3.66 4.84 19.15
N SER A 123 -3.22 6.07 19.41
CA SER A 123 -4.13 7.12 19.88
C SER A 123 -5.16 7.51 18.81
N SER A 124 -6.29 8.10 19.21
CA SER A 124 -7.32 8.60 18.27
C SER A 124 -6.74 9.60 17.26
N MET A 125 -5.76 10.41 17.67
CA MET A 125 -5.08 11.35 16.78
C MET A 125 -4.28 10.63 15.67
N VAL A 126 -3.60 9.54 16.01
CA VAL A 126 -2.89 8.70 15.04
C VAL A 126 -3.88 7.95 14.14
N MET A 127 -4.94 7.38 14.72
CA MET A 127 -6.00 6.70 13.96
C MET A 127 -6.66 7.63 12.93
N LYS A 128 -7.00 8.87 13.34
CA LYS A 128 -7.54 9.91 12.47
C LYS A 128 -6.60 10.27 11.33
N LYS A 129 -5.32 10.42 11.62
CA LYS A 129 -4.31 10.75 10.60
C LYS A 129 -4.17 9.65 9.54
N LEU A 130 -4.22 8.38 9.96
CA LEU A 130 -3.95 7.24 9.09
C LEU A 130 -5.17 6.77 8.30
N SER A 131 -6.37 6.78 8.90
CA SER A 131 -7.61 6.29 8.26
C SER A 131 -8.00 7.09 7.02
N GLY A 132 -7.85 8.41 7.07
CA GLY A 132 -8.21 9.27 5.96
C GLY A 132 -9.68 9.46 5.67
N LEU A 133 -10.52 9.01 6.60
CA LEU A 133 -11.95 9.23 6.55
C LEU A 133 -12.30 10.57 7.21
N GLN A 134 -13.38 11.19 6.77
CA GLN A 134 -13.88 12.44 7.33
C GLN A 134 -14.38 12.23 8.77
N SER A 135 -15.02 11.09 9.03
CA SER A 135 -15.31 10.60 10.38
C SER A 135 -14.49 9.34 10.67
N THR A 136 -13.89 9.29 11.85
CA THR A 136 -13.16 8.11 12.35
C THR A 136 -13.89 7.38 13.45
N GLU A 137 -15.11 7.79 13.77
CA GLU A 137 -15.88 7.22 14.88
C GLU A 137 -16.16 5.72 14.67
N SER A 138 -16.18 5.25 13.41
CA SER A 138 -16.36 3.83 13.05
C SER A 138 -15.06 3.09 12.66
N VAL A 139 -13.89 3.74 12.70
CA VAL A 139 -12.62 3.09 12.31
C VAL A 139 -11.99 2.41 13.51
N GLU A 140 -12.25 1.11 13.63
CA GLU A 140 -11.74 0.29 14.73
C GLU A 140 -10.31 -0.22 14.47
N ALA A 141 -9.96 -0.43 13.19
CA ALA A 141 -8.70 -1.06 12.79
C ALA A 141 -8.15 -0.52 11.46
N ILE A 142 -6.82 -0.49 11.37
CA ILE A 142 -6.06 -0.26 10.13
C ILE A 142 -4.97 -1.32 10.03
N ALA A 143 -4.84 -1.98 8.88
CA ALA A 143 -3.75 -2.90 8.61
C ALA A 143 -2.72 -2.27 7.66
N LEU A 144 -1.44 -2.53 7.93
CA LEU A 144 -0.37 -2.38 6.95
C LEU A 144 -0.18 -3.73 6.27
N MET A 145 -0.44 -3.77 4.96
CA MET A 145 -0.40 -4.99 4.16
C MET A 145 0.53 -4.82 2.97
N ARG A 146 1.23 -5.89 2.60
CA ARG A 146 1.97 -5.96 1.35
C ARG A 146 1.02 -6.01 0.18
N ILE A 147 1.41 -5.35 -0.92
CA ILE A 147 0.72 -5.46 -2.19
C ILE A 147 0.90 -6.89 -2.69
N PRO A 148 -0.18 -7.58 -3.13
CA PRO A 148 -0.09 -8.96 -3.59
C PRO A 148 0.93 -9.14 -4.71
N THR A 149 1.65 -10.26 -4.73
CA THR A 149 2.58 -10.61 -5.82
C THR A 149 1.88 -10.76 -7.18
N SER A 150 0.57 -11.02 -7.17
CA SER A 150 -0.26 -11.06 -8.37
C SER A 150 -0.52 -9.68 -9.00
N PHE A 151 -0.09 -8.59 -8.35
CA PHE A 151 -0.20 -7.24 -8.86
C PHE A 151 1.12 -6.79 -9.48
N PHE A 152 1.07 -6.35 -10.74
CA PHE A 152 2.23 -5.94 -11.51
C PHE A 152 1.96 -4.67 -12.30
N SER A 153 2.96 -3.79 -12.36
CA SER A 153 2.95 -2.62 -13.23
C SER A 153 3.46 -3.03 -14.60
N VAL A 154 2.66 -2.82 -15.64
CA VAL A 154 3.09 -3.02 -17.03
C VAL A 154 3.90 -1.78 -17.44
N ASN A 155 5.21 -1.94 -17.63
CA ASN A 155 6.06 -0.90 -18.22
C ASN A 155 6.20 -1.13 -19.72
N ASP A 156 6.21 -0.07 -20.51
CA ASP A 156 6.11 -0.12 -21.98
C ASP A 156 7.24 -0.94 -22.67
N ASP A 157 8.42 -1.03 -22.07
CA ASP A 157 9.59 -1.54 -22.79
C ASP A 157 9.81 -3.07 -22.73
N THR A 158 9.10 -3.80 -21.86
CA THR A 158 9.51 -5.20 -21.52
C THR A 158 8.46 -6.28 -21.73
N TYR A 159 7.16 -5.95 -21.83
CA TYR A 159 6.10 -6.93 -21.53
C TYR A 159 5.09 -7.23 -22.65
N GLU A 160 5.24 -6.66 -23.85
CA GLU A 160 4.36 -7.00 -25.01
C GLU A 160 4.31 -8.52 -25.30
N LYS A 161 5.32 -9.28 -24.87
CA LYS A 161 5.43 -10.73 -25.09
C LYS A 161 4.78 -11.61 -24.02
N ASP A 162 4.39 -11.08 -22.85
CA ASP A 162 4.04 -11.89 -21.68
C ASP A 162 2.55 -11.93 -21.30
N CYS A 163 1.68 -11.15 -21.95
CA CYS A 163 0.23 -11.17 -21.64
C CYS A 163 -0.41 -12.57 -21.72
N ARG A 164 0.07 -13.44 -22.64
CA ARG A 164 -0.40 -14.84 -22.73
C ARG A 164 0.08 -15.74 -21.58
N ARG A 165 1.19 -15.39 -20.90
CA ARG A 165 1.66 -16.11 -19.72
C ARG A 165 0.84 -15.75 -18.49
N TRP A 166 0.42 -14.49 -18.38
CA TRP A 166 -0.44 -14.03 -17.29
C TRP A 166 -1.85 -14.61 -17.34
N PHE A 167 -2.36 -14.84 -18.55
CA PHE A 167 -3.68 -15.41 -18.78
C PHE A 167 -3.60 -16.59 -19.75
N GLN A 168 -3.38 -17.80 -19.21
CA GLN A 168 -3.28 -19.01 -20.04
C GLN A 168 -4.60 -19.34 -20.77
N SER A 169 -5.75 -18.99 -20.17
CA SER A 169 -7.07 -19.13 -20.79
C SER A 169 -8.09 -18.16 -20.15
N PRO A 170 -8.00 -16.85 -20.42
CA PRO A 170 -8.95 -15.90 -19.85
C PRO A 170 -10.34 -16.13 -20.44
N HIS A 171 -11.33 -16.30 -19.58
CA HIS A 171 -12.72 -16.43 -20.02
C HIS A 171 -13.36 -15.05 -20.30
N ARG A 172 -12.99 -14.03 -19.50
CA ARG A 172 -13.42 -12.63 -19.64
C ARG A 172 -12.32 -11.72 -19.10
N ILE A 173 -12.08 -10.59 -19.77
CA ILE A 173 -11.09 -9.58 -19.37
C ILE A 173 -11.82 -8.26 -19.13
N LEU A 174 -11.56 -7.61 -18.00
CA LEU A 174 -12.06 -6.27 -17.69
C LEU A 174 -10.92 -5.25 -17.87
N VAL A 175 -11.11 -4.30 -18.78
CA VAL A 175 -10.18 -3.19 -19.00
C VAL A 175 -10.84 -1.92 -18.50
N LEU A 176 -10.18 -1.25 -17.56
CA LEU A 176 -10.63 0.00 -16.98
C LEU A 176 -9.72 1.11 -17.53
N ASP A 177 -10.23 1.92 -18.46
CA ASP A 177 -9.46 3.03 -19.05
C ASP A 177 -9.86 4.38 -18.45
N ARG A 178 -8.85 5.18 -18.07
CA ARG A 178 -8.97 6.55 -17.53
C ARG A 178 -10.06 6.75 -16.47
N ILE A 179 -10.26 5.78 -15.59
CA ILE A 179 -11.25 5.91 -14.51
C ILE A 179 -10.77 6.93 -13.48
N GLN A 180 -11.61 7.93 -13.22
CA GLN A 180 -11.47 8.87 -12.12
C GLN A 180 -12.79 8.93 -11.36
N VAL A 181 -12.73 8.73 -10.05
CA VAL A 181 -13.89 8.90 -9.16
C VAL A 181 -13.67 10.17 -8.37
N ILE A 182 -14.47 11.20 -8.64
CA ILE A 182 -14.45 12.46 -7.90
C ILE A 182 -15.47 12.35 -6.77
N LEU A 183 -14.99 12.27 -5.53
CA LEU A 183 -15.84 12.35 -4.34
C LEU A 183 -16.08 13.82 -4.01
N THR A 184 -17.24 14.35 -4.40
CA THR A 184 -17.69 15.68 -3.97
C THR A 184 -18.27 15.59 -2.56
N VAL A 185 -17.65 16.27 -1.61
CA VAL A 185 -18.24 16.49 -0.29
C VAL A 185 -19.30 17.58 -0.46
N ILE A 186 -20.58 17.20 -0.36
CA ILE A 186 -21.67 18.17 -0.30
C ILE A 186 -21.60 18.83 1.09
N PRO A 187 -21.37 20.14 1.20
CA PRO A 187 -21.36 20.81 2.49
C PRO A 187 -22.75 20.74 3.11
N ASN A 188 -22.83 20.30 4.36
CA ASN A 188 -24.08 20.29 5.12
C ASN A 188 -24.60 21.74 5.26
N SER A 189 -25.84 21.95 4.84
CA SER A 189 -26.62 23.19 4.99
C SER A 189 -27.03 23.46 6.42
#